data_AF-A0A368KUQ7-F1
#
_entry.id   AF-A0A368KUQ7-F1
#
_cell.length_a   1.000
_cell.length_b   1.000
_cell.length_c   1.000
_cell.angle_alpha   90.00
_cell.angle_beta   90.00
_cell.angle_gamma   90.00
#
_symmetry.space_group_name_H-M   'P 1'
#
loop_
_entity.id
_entity.type
_entity.pdbx_description
1 polymer ?
#
loop_
_entity_poly.entity_id
_entity_poly.type
_entity_poly.pdbx_seq_one_letter_code
_entity_poly.pdbx_strand_id
1 'polypeptide(L)'
;MTENPFDSPTLDTTEDVKTPPSKPMKRPLGVTILMVLLGVTALVCLATGVKVVSAASGLEVLGAALGGLMFLLAGLVLATAIGMSTGEKWGWWLGTVGYAISAVVNGVNLITIAIMSQQNSAVGSLYTKHGLRGFFALLIVAYLFQGHVLRFFGLQDWGKGKLFGVLAGVTLGCCVVLAIIGGVVQVLMFGVAGE
;
A
#
# COMPACT_ATOMS: atom_id res chain seq x y z
N MET A 1 57.62 29.56 35.90
CA MET A 1 56.83 29.25 34.69
C MET A 1 55.62 30.16 34.75
N THR A 2 55.57 31.17 33.88
CA THR A 2 54.54 32.22 33.87
C THR A 2 53.42 31.78 32.95
N GLU A 3 52.23 31.55 33.49
CA GLU A 3 51.03 31.26 32.70
C GLU A 3 50.68 32.48 31.83
N ASN A 4 50.44 32.22 30.55
CA ASN A 4 50.12 33.25 29.56
C ASN A 4 48.63 33.64 29.70
N PRO A 5 48.30 34.89 30.04
CA PRO A 5 46.91 35.31 30.26
C PRO A 5 46.07 35.44 28.98
N PHE A 6 46.66 35.14 27.80
CA PHE A 6 45.99 35.21 26.50
C PHE A 6 45.69 33.85 25.87
N ASP A 7 45.91 32.73 26.59
CA ASP A 7 45.45 31.43 26.08
C ASP A 7 43.92 31.41 26.03
N SER A 8 43.40 31.28 24.82
CA SER A 8 41.97 31.13 24.58
C SER A 8 41.50 29.83 25.22
N PRO A 9 40.30 29.76 25.83
CA PRO A 9 39.80 28.53 26.40
C PRO A 9 39.86 27.44 25.33
N THR A 10 40.63 26.38 25.56
CA THR A 10 40.49 25.14 24.79
C THR A 10 39.07 24.64 25.04
N LEU A 11 38.17 25.00 24.14
CA LEU A 11 36.85 24.39 24.00
C LEU A 11 37.12 22.92 23.75
N ASP A 12 37.04 22.14 24.82
CA ASP A 12 37.01 20.70 24.77
C ASP A 12 35.79 20.29 23.94
N THR A 13 36.03 20.06 22.65
CA THR A 13 35.02 19.65 21.68
C THR A 13 34.69 18.16 21.79
N THR A 14 35.16 17.49 22.85
CA THR A 14 34.86 16.08 23.12
C THR A 14 33.65 15.87 24.03
N GLU A 15 32.98 16.93 24.51
CA GLU A 15 31.58 16.80 24.91
C GLU A 15 30.71 16.66 23.66
N ASP A 16 30.79 15.48 23.05
CA ASP A 16 29.72 14.83 22.34
C ASP A 16 28.44 15.10 23.12
N VAL A 17 27.66 16.08 22.66
CA VAL A 17 26.27 16.29 23.08
C VAL A 17 25.57 14.99 22.71
N LYS A 18 25.59 14.05 23.65
CA LYS A 18 24.90 12.78 23.57
C LYS A 18 23.43 13.14 23.66
N THR A 19 22.88 13.52 22.51
CA THR A 19 21.47 13.83 22.34
C THR A 19 20.72 12.70 23.04
N PRO A 20 19.94 12.98 24.10
CA PRO A 20 19.29 11.92 24.84
C PRO A 20 18.52 11.06 23.84
N PRO A 21 18.56 9.71 23.95
CA PRO A 21 17.92 8.84 22.99
C PRO A 21 16.49 9.31 22.82
N SER A 22 16.16 9.80 21.61
CA SER A 22 14.85 10.36 21.31
C SER A 22 13.81 9.34 21.76
N LYS A 23 12.92 9.72 22.68
CA LYS A 23 11.89 8.81 23.21
C LYS A 23 11.26 8.04 22.05
N PRO A 24 11.09 6.70 22.16
CA PRO A 24 10.50 5.91 21.08
C PRO A 24 9.18 6.55 20.68
N MET A 25 9.06 6.92 19.40
CA MET A 25 7.91 7.66 18.92
C MET A 25 6.65 6.82 19.11
N LYS A 26 5.66 7.36 19.83
CA LYS A 26 4.38 6.68 20.02
C LYS A 26 3.70 6.47 18.67
N ARG A 27 3.31 5.23 18.37
CA ARG A 27 2.61 4.85 17.14
C ARG A 27 1.32 5.67 16.99
N PRO A 28 1.07 6.32 15.84
CA PRO A 28 -0.18 7.02 15.58
C PRO A 28 -1.39 6.07 15.63
N LEU A 29 -2.49 6.50 16.23
CA LEU A 29 -3.69 5.68 16.39
C LEU A 29 -4.23 5.15 15.05
N GLY A 30 -4.22 5.99 14.01
CA GLY A 30 -4.69 5.59 12.68
C GLY A 30 -3.83 4.49 12.04
N VAL A 31 -2.50 4.49 12.28
CA VAL A 31 -1.62 3.40 11.82
C VAL A 31 -1.94 2.09 12.55
N THR A 32 -2.25 2.14 13.84
CA THR A 32 -2.70 0.96 14.60
C THR A 32 -4.00 0.40 14.06
N ILE A 33 -4.99 1.26 13.78
CA ILE A 33 -6.27 0.83 13.19
C ILE A 33 -6.02 0.20 11.82
N LEU A 34 -5.20 0.85 10.97
CA LEU A 34 -4.88 0.37 9.64
C LEU A 34 -4.19 -1.01 9.67
N MET A 35 -3.24 -1.19 10.57
CA MET A 35 -2.56 -2.48 10.79
C MET A 35 -3.56 -3.60 11.11
N VAL A 36 -4.52 -3.35 12.01
CA VAL A 36 -5.54 -4.35 12.35
C VAL A 36 -6.45 -4.65 11.15
N LEU A 37 -6.89 -3.62 10.43
CA LEU A 37 -7.72 -3.78 9.24
C LEU A 37 -7.00 -4.55 8.13
N LEU A 38 -5.71 -4.31 7.93
CA LEU A 38 -4.87 -5.07 6.98
C LEU A 38 -4.73 -6.52 7.43
N GLY A 39 -4.51 -6.78 8.72
CA GLY A 39 -4.48 -8.15 9.27
C GLY A 39 -5.79 -8.91 9.01
N VAL A 40 -6.94 -8.29 9.26
CA VAL A 40 -8.25 -8.87 8.94
C VAL A 40 -8.40 -9.09 7.43
N THR A 41 -7.95 -8.13 6.61
CA THR A 41 -7.99 -8.23 5.14
C THR A 41 -7.17 -9.42 4.65
N ALA A 42 -5.97 -9.64 5.20
CA ALA A 42 -5.14 -10.80 4.87
C ALA A 42 -5.88 -12.12 5.17
N LEU A 43 -6.53 -12.23 6.35
CA LEU A 43 -7.32 -13.41 6.71
C LEU A 43 -8.48 -13.65 5.73
N VAL A 44 -9.18 -12.59 5.32
CA VAL A 44 -10.26 -12.68 4.31
C VAL A 44 -9.70 -13.13 2.96
N CYS A 45 -8.54 -12.62 2.54
CA CYS A 45 -7.88 -13.06 1.31
C CYS A 45 -7.48 -14.55 1.37
N LEU A 46 -6.94 -15.02 2.49
CA LEU A 46 -6.61 -16.44 2.70
C LEU A 46 -7.86 -17.33 2.59
N ALA A 47 -8.93 -16.97 3.31
CA ALA A 47 -10.18 -17.71 3.26
C ALA A 47 -10.79 -17.74 1.85
N THR A 48 -10.69 -16.62 1.13
CA THR A 48 -11.15 -16.53 -0.27
C THR A 48 -10.29 -17.40 -1.19
N GLY A 49 -8.96 -17.41 -1.00
CA GLY A 49 -8.05 -18.27 -1.76
C GLY A 49 -8.39 -19.75 -1.61
N VAL A 50 -8.63 -20.22 -0.38
CA VAL A 50 -9.08 -21.61 -0.11
C VAL A 50 -10.37 -21.91 -0.87
N LYS A 51 -11.36 -21.00 -0.82
CA LYS A 51 -12.63 -21.18 -1.53
C LYS A 51 -12.44 -21.28 -3.04
N VAL A 52 -11.63 -20.40 -3.63
CA VAL A 52 -11.33 -20.41 -5.08
C VAL A 52 -10.71 -21.73 -5.50
N VAL A 53 -9.72 -22.24 -4.75
CA VAL A 53 -9.11 -23.55 -5.03
C VAL A 53 -10.13 -24.67 -4.91
N SER A 54 -10.97 -24.67 -3.86
CA SER A 54 -11.97 -25.72 -3.63
C SER A 54 -13.11 -25.74 -4.64
N ALA A 55 -13.41 -24.59 -5.26
CA ALA A 55 -14.51 -24.44 -6.22
C ALA A 55 -14.09 -24.70 -7.67
N ALA A 56 -12.80 -24.95 -7.94
CA ALA A 56 -12.25 -25.05 -9.28
C ALA A 56 -12.48 -26.41 -9.97
N SER A 57 -13.67 -27.00 -9.82
CA SER A 57 -14.02 -28.25 -10.48
C SER A 57 -13.96 -28.08 -12.01
N GLY A 58 -13.07 -28.82 -12.68
CA GLY A 58 -12.89 -28.81 -14.15
C GLY A 58 -11.92 -27.75 -14.70
N LEU A 59 -11.35 -26.89 -13.84
CA LEU A 59 -10.40 -25.82 -14.20
C LEU A 59 -9.26 -25.77 -13.18
N GLU A 60 -8.72 -26.92 -12.81
CA GLU A 60 -7.80 -27.09 -11.67
C GLU A 60 -6.57 -26.19 -11.76
N VAL A 61 -5.98 -26.05 -12.95
CA VAL A 61 -4.80 -25.18 -13.18
C VAL A 61 -5.15 -23.71 -12.97
N LEU A 62 -6.29 -23.25 -13.50
CA LEU A 62 -6.73 -21.86 -13.35
C LEU A 62 -7.13 -21.56 -11.89
N GLY A 63 -7.82 -22.50 -11.25
CA GLY A 63 -8.17 -22.41 -9.84
C GLY A 63 -6.96 -22.36 -8.92
N ALA A 64 -5.96 -23.20 -9.16
CA ALA A 64 -4.70 -23.19 -8.44
C ALA A 64 -3.94 -21.87 -8.66
N ALA A 65 -3.90 -21.35 -9.89
CA ALA A 65 -3.25 -20.08 -10.20
C ALA A 65 -3.94 -18.89 -9.50
N LEU A 66 -5.27 -18.81 -9.58
CA LEU A 66 -6.04 -17.75 -8.93
C LEU A 66 -5.99 -17.85 -7.40
N GLY A 67 -6.07 -19.06 -6.86
CA GLY A 67 -5.88 -19.32 -5.43
C GLY A 67 -4.50 -18.94 -4.94
N GLY A 68 -3.46 -19.36 -5.67
CA GLY A 68 -2.06 -19.00 -5.42
C GLY A 68 -1.84 -17.49 -5.41
N LEU A 69 -2.44 -16.77 -6.36
CA LEU A 69 -2.43 -15.30 -6.39
C LEU A 69 -3.07 -14.70 -5.14
N MET A 70 -4.21 -15.24 -4.68
CA MET A 70 -4.86 -14.79 -3.44
C MET A 70 -3.99 -15.03 -2.20
N PHE A 71 -3.30 -16.17 -2.12
CA PHE A 71 -2.34 -16.44 -1.03
C PHE A 71 -1.15 -15.48 -1.06
N LEU A 72 -0.60 -15.21 -2.24
CA LEU A 72 0.49 -14.25 -2.41
C LEU A 72 0.05 -12.84 -1.98
N LEU A 73 -1.13 -12.39 -2.41
CA LEU A 73 -1.71 -11.11 -2.01
C LEU A 73 -1.93 -11.05 -0.50
N ALA A 74 -2.45 -12.12 0.12
CA ALA A 74 -2.62 -12.18 1.57
C ALA A 74 -1.28 -12.05 2.31
N GLY A 75 -0.23 -12.73 1.83
CA GLY A 75 1.12 -12.61 2.36
C GLY A 75 1.66 -11.19 2.26
N LEU A 76 1.45 -10.52 1.12
CA LEU A 76 1.87 -9.13 0.92
C LEU A 76 1.11 -8.15 1.83
N VAL A 77 -0.19 -8.35 2.01
CA VAL A 77 -1.02 -7.54 2.93
C VAL A 77 -0.58 -7.75 4.38
N LEU A 78 -0.28 -9.00 4.77
CA LEU A 78 0.23 -9.31 6.10
C LEU A 78 1.61 -8.70 6.34
N ALA A 79 2.51 -8.81 5.36
CA ALA A 79 3.82 -8.15 5.41
C ALA A 79 3.65 -6.64 5.59
N THR A 80 2.74 -6.02 4.84
CA THR A 80 2.41 -4.59 4.99
C THR A 80 1.97 -4.26 6.42
N ALA A 81 1.08 -5.06 7.01
CA ALA A 81 0.64 -4.88 8.39
C ALA A 81 1.81 -4.99 9.38
N ILE A 82 2.71 -5.96 9.20
CA ILE A 82 3.91 -6.13 10.03
C ILE A 82 4.82 -4.92 9.90
N GLY A 83 5.12 -4.45 8.68
CA GLY A 83 5.96 -3.27 8.46
C GLY A 83 5.35 -2.00 9.05
N MET A 84 4.03 -1.85 8.99
CA MET A 84 3.32 -0.76 9.66
C MET A 84 3.38 -0.86 11.17
N SER A 85 3.44 -2.08 11.73
CA SER A 85 3.58 -2.29 13.16
C SER A 85 4.98 -1.89 13.63
N THR A 86 6.02 -2.22 12.88
CA THR A 86 7.40 -1.91 13.26
C THR A 86 7.81 -0.47 12.94
N GLY A 87 6.98 0.29 12.21
CA GLY A 87 7.30 1.65 11.78
C GLY A 87 8.33 1.71 10.67
N GLU A 88 8.46 0.61 9.92
CA GLU A 88 9.46 0.49 8.86
C GLU A 88 9.02 1.19 7.57
N LYS A 89 9.97 1.83 6.90
CA LYS A 89 9.74 2.57 5.64
C LYS A 89 9.09 1.71 4.56
N TRP A 90 9.50 0.45 4.46
CA TRP A 90 8.95 -0.48 3.47
C TRP A 90 7.47 -0.79 3.73
N GLY A 91 7.03 -0.82 5.00
CA GLY A 91 5.62 -1.02 5.36
C GLY A 91 4.75 0.16 4.93
N TRP A 92 5.28 1.39 5.06
CA TRP A 92 4.63 2.59 4.54
C TRP A 92 4.51 2.56 3.01
N TRP A 93 5.58 2.19 2.30
CA TRP A 93 5.58 2.09 0.84
C TRP A 93 4.57 1.04 0.34
N LEU A 94 4.60 -0.17 0.89
CA LEU A 94 3.65 -1.21 0.48
C LEU A 94 2.20 -0.79 0.74
N GLY A 95 1.92 -0.18 1.89
CA GLY A 95 0.59 0.30 2.22
C GLY A 95 0.11 1.41 1.30
N THR A 96 0.92 2.46 1.15
CA THR A 96 0.56 3.62 0.32
C THR A 96 0.39 3.23 -1.14
N VAL A 97 1.30 2.42 -1.71
CA VAL A 97 1.19 1.91 -3.08
C VAL A 97 -0.06 1.04 -3.21
N GLY A 98 -0.31 0.12 -2.27
CA GLY A 98 -1.49 -0.74 -2.29
C GLY A 98 -2.81 0.06 -2.29
N TYR A 99 -2.94 1.06 -1.42
CA TYR A 99 -4.12 1.93 -1.39
C TYR A 99 -4.20 2.85 -2.61
N ALA A 100 -3.08 3.34 -3.14
CA ALA A 100 -3.07 4.14 -4.38
C ALA A 100 -3.54 3.32 -5.58
N ILE A 101 -3.05 2.09 -5.75
CA ILE A 101 -3.53 1.15 -6.77
C ILE A 101 -5.02 0.88 -6.58
N SER A 102 -5.47 0.63 -5.34
CA SER A 102 -6.90 0.44 -5.03
C SER A 102 -7.75 1.64 -5.45
N ALA A 103 -7.29 2.86 -5.19
CA ALA A 103 -8.00 4.07 -5.62
C ALA A 103 -8.10 4.16 -7.15
N VAL A 104 -6.99 3.90 -7.87
CA VAL A 104 -6.96 3.91 -9.34
C VAL A 104 -7.89 2.84 -9.92
N VAL A 105 -7.80 1.60 -9.45
CA VAL A 105 -8.64 0.49 -9.94
C VAL A 105 -10.12 0.77 -9.70
N ASN A 106 -10.49 1.29 -8.53
CA ASN A 106 -11.88 1.67 -8.28
C ASN A 106 -12.34 2.85 -9.14
N GLY A 107 -11.47 3.82 -9.42
CA GLY A 107 -11.74 4.90 -10.38
C GLY A 107 -11.98 4.39 -11.81
N VAL A 108 -11.13 3.49 -12.30
CA VAL A 108 -11.28 2.85 -13.62
C VAL A 108 -12.58 2.04 -13.69
N ASN A 109 -12.93 1.30 -12.63
CA ASN A 109 -14.20 0.58 -12.55
C ASN A 109 -15.40 1.53 -12.63
N LEU A 110 -15.36 2.68 -11.96
CA LEU A 110 -16.43 3.68 -12.04
C LEU A 110 -16.60 4.25 -13.45
N ILE A 111 -15.49 4.56 -14.13
CA ILE A 111 -15.51 5.01 -15.53
C ILE A 111 -16.10 3.93 -16.44
N THR A 112 -15.68 2.67 -16.24
CA THR A 112 -16.17 1.52 -17.01
C THR A 112 -17.67 1.33 -16.82
N ILE A 113 -18.15 1.39 -15.57
CA ILE A 113 -19.58 1.34 -15.25
C ILE A 113 -20.31 2.49 -15.94
N ALA A 114 -19.77 3.72 -15.94
CA ALA A 114 -20.38 4.85 -16.61
C ALA A 114 -20.58 4.65 -18.10
N ILE A 115 -19.56 4.12 -18.78
CA ILE A 115 -19.62 3.82 -20.21
C ILE A 115 -20.62 2.69 -20.48
N MET A 116 -20.63 1.63 -19.67
CA MET A 116 -21.48 0.44 -19.86
C MET A 116 -22.91 0.57 -19.32
N SER A 117 -23.19 1.58 -18.49
CA SER A 117 -24.46 1.72 -17.76
C SER A 117 -25.70 1.99 -18.61
N GLN A 118 -25.55 2.17 -19.93
CA GLN A 118 -26.69 2.30 -20.84
C GLN A 118 -27.60 1.05 -20.89
N GLN A 119 -27.21 -0.07 -20.28
CA GLN A 119 -27.89 -1.36 -20.44
C GLN A 119 -28.51 -2.00 -19.19
N ASN A 120 -28.45 -1.43 -17.97
CA ASN A 120 -28.98 -2.13 -16.77
C ASN A 120 -29.42 -1.21 -15.61
N SER A 121 -30.35 -1.71 -14.77
CA SER A 121 -30.91 -1.01 -13.59
C SER A 121 -30.17 -1.31 -12.27
N ALA A 122 -29.24 -2.28 -12.24
CA ALA A 122 -28.44 -2.62 -11.05
C ALA A 122 -27.18 -1.74 -10.84
N VAL A 123 -27.02 -0.69 -11.64
CA VAL A 123 -25.78 0.09 -11.77
C VAL A 123 -25.48 0.93 -10.51
N GLY A 124 -26.52 1.38 -9.79
CA GLY A 124 -26.36 2.19 -8.58
C GLY A 124 -25.60 1.50 -7.44
N SER A 125 -25.78 0.18 -7.28
CA SER A 125 -25.06 -0.60 -6.26
C SER A 125 -23.57 -0.71 -6.57
N LEU A 126 -23.22 -0.88 -7.85
CA LEU A 126 -21.83 -0.96 -8.30
C LEU A 126 -21.11 0.39 -8.17
N TYR A 127 -21.78 1.49 -8.53
CA TYR A 127 -21.25 2.84 -8.29
C TYR A 127 -20.95 3.09 -6.82
N THR A 128 -21.88 2.73 -5.94
CA THR A 128 -21.72 2.96 -4.49
C THR A 128 -20.56 2.13 -3.95
N LYS A 129 -20.47 0.85 -4.34
CA LYS A 129 -19.40 -0.06 -3.90
C LYS A 129 -18.02 0.44 -4.32
N HIS A 130 -17.83 0.77 -5.59
CA HIS A 130 -16.53 1.21 -6.10
C HIS A 130 -16.20 2.65 -5.69
N GLY A 131 -17.20 3.54 -5.65
CA GLY A 131 -17.07 4.92 -5.20
C GLY A 131 -16.60 4.99 -3.75
N LEU A 132 -17.28 4.29 -2.85
CA LEU A 132 -16.93 4.29 -1.44
C LEU A 132 -15.54 3.69 -1.18
N ARG A 133 -15.19 2.59 -1.88
CA ARG A 133 -13.86 1.97 -1.78
C ARG A 133 -12.75 2.89 -2.27
N GLY A 134 -12.93 3.52 -3.43
CA GLY A 134 -11.96 4.47 -3.97
C GLY A 134 -11.80 5.69 -3.06
N PHE A 135 -12.90 6.22 -2.54
CA PHE A 135 -12.90 7.34 -1.60
C PHE A 135 -12.12 7.03 -0.31
N PHE A 136 -12.41 5.91 0.34
CA PHE A 136 -11.66 5.52 1.55
C PHE A 136 -10.18 5.24 1.25
N ALA A 137 -9.86 4.63 0.10
CA ALA A 137 -8.48 4.42 -0.29
C ALA A 137 -7.71 5.74 -0.43
N LEU A 138 -8.31 6.76 -1.06
CA LEU A 138 -7.72 8.10 -1.16
C LEU A 138 -7.56 8.78 0.20
N LEU A 139 -8.55 8.66 1.09
CA LEU A 139 -8.45 9.18 2.46
C LEU A 139 -7.30 8.53 3.24
N ILE A 140 -7.11 7.21 3.08
CA ILE A 140 -6.00 6.50 3.73
C ILE A 140 -4.66 6.96 3.18
N VAL A 141 -4.52 7.13 1.85
CA VAL A 141 -3.30 7.68 1.25
C VAL A 141 -3.04 9.09 1.78
N ALA A 142 -4.06 9.97 1.80
CA ALA A 142 -3.94 11.32 2.34
C ALA A 142 -3.52 11.33 3.82
N TYR A 143 -4.06 10.40 4.62
CA TYR A 143 -3.68 10.21 6.02
C TYR A 143 -2.21 9.78 6.16
N LEU A 144 -1.73 8.85 5.32
CA LEU A 144 -0.36 8.35 5.38
C LEU A 144 0.70 9.42 5.04
N PHE A 145 0.30 10.52 4.39
CA PHE A 145 1.13 11.71 4.12
C PHE A 145 1.11 12.77 5.24
N GLN A 146 0.38 12.53 6.33
CA GLN A 146 0.37 13.43 7.48
C GLN A 146 1.75 13.47 8.15
N GLY A 147 2.18 14.65 8.61
CA GLY A 147 3.55 14.85 9.12
C GLY A 147 3.89 13.96 10.32
N HIS A 148 2.92 13.71 11.21
CA HIS A 148 3.11 12.81 12.36
C HIS A 148 3.22 11.34 11.94
N VAL A 149 2.60 10.93 10.83
CA VAL A 149 2.72 9.58 10.27
C VAL A 149 4.06 9.43 9.56
N LEU A 150 4.43 10.40 8.71
CA LEU A 150 5.74 10.38 8.05
C LEU A 150 6.89 10.35 9.05
N ARG A 151 6.76 11.07 10.17
CA ARG A 151 7.76 11.04 11.25
C ARG A 151 7.86 9.68 11.92
N PHE A 152 6.74 8.99 12.14
CA PHE A 152 6.75 7.62 12.69
C PHE A 152 7.49 6.64 11.78
N PHE A 153 7.40 6.80 10.46
CA PHE A 153 8.10 5.97 9.47
C PHE A 153 9.50 6.47 9.10
N GLY A 154 10.01 7.54 9.72
CA GLY A 154 11.33 8.11 9.39
C GLY A 154 11.41 8.70 7.98
N LEU A 155 10.28 9.19 7.44
CA LEU A 155 10.14 9.82 6.12
C LEU A 155 9.96 11.34 6.20
N GLN A 156 10.13 11.95 7.38
CA GLN A 156 9.93 13.40 7.56
C GLN A 156 10.90 14.27 6.76
N ASP A 157 12.10 13.76 6.45
CA ASP A 157 13.14 14.49 5.73
C ASP A 157 12.86 14.57 4.23
N TRP A 158 11.88 13.79 3.74
CA TRP A 158 11.48 13.82 2.35
C TRP A 158 10.41 14.88 2.11
N GLY A 159 10.63 15.73 1.10
CA GLY A 159 9.59 16.64 0.64
C GLY A 159 8.34 15.88 0.18
N LYS A 160 7.16 16.32 0.62
CA LYS A 160 5.87 15.65 0.30
C LYS A 160 5.65 15.51 -1.20
N GLY A 161 6.04 16.50 -2.00
CA GLY A 161 5.97 16.45 -3.46
C GLY A 161 6.85 15.35 -4.06
N LYS A 162 8.05 15.12 -3.51
CA LYS A 162 8.94 14.03 -3.93
C LYS A 162 8.34 12.67 -3.58
N LEU A 163 7.83 12.51 -2.36
CA LEU A 163 7.14 11.27 -1.94
C LEU A 163 5.94 10.98 -2.84
N PHE A 164 5.13 12.00 -3.13
CA PHE A 164 3.98 11.87 -4.00
C PHE A 164 4.38 11.51 -5.44
N GLY A 165 5.42 12.15 -5.98
CA GLY A 165 5.93 11.85 -7.32
C GLY A 165 6.43 10.40 -7.44
N VAL A 166 7.19 9.92 -6.45
CA VAL A 166 7.64 8.51 -6.41
C VAL A 166 6.46 7.57 -6.29
N LEU A 167 5.50 7.86 -5.39
CA LEU A 167 4.30 7.05 -5.23
C LEU A 167 3.48 6.98 -6.53
N ALA A 168 3.29 8.11 -7.20
CA ALA A 168 2.57 8.17 -8.47
C ALA A 168 3.28 7.36 -9.57
N GLY A 169 4.61 7.49 -9.68
CA GLY A 169 5.40 6.74 -10.64
C GLY A 169 5.35 5.23 -10.41
N VAL A 170 5.55 4.78 -9.17
CA VAL A 170 5.47 3.35 -8.80
C VAL A 170 4.06 2.81 -9.03
N THR A 171 3.02 3.55 -8.60
CA THR A 171 1.62 3.15 -8.78
C THR A 171 1.28 3.00 -10.26
N LEU A 172 1.68 3.97 -11.09
CA LEU A 172 1.45 3.91 -12.54
C LEU A 172 2.18 2.72 -13.17
N GLY A 173 3.45 2.50 -12.81
CA GLY A 173 4.21 1.35 -13.28
C GLY A 173 3.55 0.01 -12.92
N CYS A 174 3.10 -0.15 -11.67
CA CYS A 174 2.35 -1.33 -11.25
C CYS A 174 1.03 -1.50 -12.02
N CYS A 175 0.27 -0.43 -12.23
CA CYS A 175 -0.97 -0.48 -13.02
C CYS A 175 -0.72 -0.93 -14.46
N VAL A 176 0.34 -0.43 -15.10
CA VAL A 176 0.72 -0.84 -16.47
C VAL A 176 1.08 -2.33 -16.50
N VAL A 177 1.90 -2.80 -15.55
CA VAL A 177 2.26 -4.23 -15.46
C VAL A 177 1.01 -5.10 -15.27
N LEU A 178 0.10 -4.71 -14.36
CA LEU A 178 -1.15 -5.43 -14.14
C LEU A 178 -2.05 -5.44 -15.37
N ALA A 179 -2.13 -4.34 -16.12
CA ALA A 179 -2.88 -4.27 -17.36
C ALA A 179 -2.30 -5.19 -18.44
N ILE A 180 -0.97 -5.25 -18.57
CA ILE A 180 -0.29 -6.17 -19.50
C ILE A 180 -0.58 -7.62 -19.12
N ILE A 181 -0.41 -7.99 -17.85
CA ILE A 181 -0.69 -9.34 -17.36
C ILE A 181 -2.15 -9.70 -17.63
N GLY A 182 -3.09 -8.81 -17.31
CA GLY A 182 -4.51 -9.00 -17.55
C GLY A 182 -4.83 -9.21 -19.04
N GLY A 183 -4.22 -8.39 -19.92
CA GLY A 183 -4.37 -8.52 -21.37
C GLY A 183 -3.82 -9.85 -21.90
N VAL A 184 -2.64 -10.28 -21.44
CA VAL A 184 -2.05 -11.58 -21.82
C VAL A 184 -2.95 -12.73 -21.39
N VAL A 185 -3.43 -12.72 -20.13
CA VAL A 185 -4.35 -13.74 -19.62
C VAL A 185 -5.63 -13.76 -20.45
N GLN A 186 -6.18 -12.60 -20.79
CA GLN A 186 -7.38 -12.50 -21.62
C GLN A 186 -7.15 -13.12 -23.00
N VAL A 187 -6.05 -12.78 -23.69
CA VAL A 187 -5.71 -13.34 -24.99
C VAL A 187 -5.54 -14.86 -24.92
N LEU A 188 -4.86 -15.38 -23.90
CA LEU A 188 -4.68 -16.83 -23.72
C LEU A 188 -6.03 -17.54 -23.48
N MET A 189 -6.92 -16.97 -22.69
CA MET A 189 -8.23 -17.57 -22.39
C MET A 189 -9.18 -17.56 -23.59
N PHE A 190 -9.22 -16.47 -24.36
CA PHE A 190 -10.11 -16.36 -25.53
C PHE A 190 -9.52 -16.94 -26.82
N GLY A 191 -8.20 -17.00 -26.93
CA GLY A 191 -7.51 -17.65 -28.07
C GLY A 191 -7.65 -19.17 -28.06
N VAL A 192 -7.65 -19.79 -26.87
CA VAL A 192 -7.82 -21.25 -26.72
C VAL A 192 -9.26 -21.71 -26.96
N ALA A 193 -10.25 -20.82 -26.85
CA ALA A 193 -11.66 -21.15 -27.10
C ALA A 193 -12.07 -21.08 -28.59
N GLY A 194 -11.15 -20.71 -29.48
CA GLY A 194 -11.39 -20.57 -30.92
C GLY A 194 -10.86 -21.72 -31.79
N GLU A 195 -10.26 -22.75 -31.18
CA GLU A 195 -9.82 -24.01 -31.81
C GLU A 195 -10.70 -25.18 -31.36
#